data_AF-A0AAU1LJX8-F1
#
_entry.id   AF-A0AAU1LJX8-F1
#
_cell.length_a   1.000
_cell.length_b   1.000
_cell.length_c   1.000
_cell.angle_alpha   90.00
_cell.angle_beta   90.00
_cell.angle_gamma   90.00
#
_symmetry.space_group_name_H-M   'P 1'
#
loop_
_entity.id
_entity.type
_entity.pdbx_description
1 polymer ?
#
loop_
_entity_poly.entity_id
_entity_poly.type
_entity_poly.pdbx_seq_one_letter_code
_entity_poly.pdbx_strand_id
1 'polypeptide(L)' 'MARENHYSVAKAYAERAEQVLEDVTDPGVHAQTLALIALTHAVLETGYDISDVTTAIQQRE' A
#
# COMPACT_ATOMS: atom_id res chain seq x y z
N MET A 1 -13.09 10.60 -4.55
CA MET A 1 -13.17 9.84 -5.81
C MET A 1 -11.81 9.47 -6.41
N ALA A 2 -10.92 10.39 -6.85
CA ALA A 2 -9.65 9.97 -7.47
C ALA A 2 -8.64 9.34 -6.48
N ARG A 3 -8.57 9.83 -5.24
CA ARG A 3 -7.56 9.41 -4.25
C ARG A 3 -7.87 8.04 -3.61
N GLU A 4 -9.14 7.74 -3.34
CA GLU A 4 -9.59 6.40 -2.93
C GLU A 4 -9.27 5.33 -3.98
N ASN A 5 -9.35 5.71 -5.27
CA ASN A 5 -9.03 4.81 -6.37
C ASN A 5 -7.53 4.47 -6.42
N HIS A 6 -6.64 5.42 -6.10
CA HIS A 6 -5.20 5.13 -6.06
C HIS A 6 -4.81 4.26 -4.87
N TYR A 7 -5.45 4.46 -3.70
CA TYR A 7 -5.21 3.62 -2.53
C TYR A 7 -5.61 2.16 -2.77
N SER A 8 -6.83 1.93 -3.28
CA SER A 8 -7.33 0.57 -3.56
C SER A 8 -6.49 -0.14 -4.61
N VAL A 9 -6.06 0.57 -5.66
CA VAL A 9 -5.18 0.03 -6.70
C VAL A 9 -3.80 -0.32 -6.14
N ALA A 10 -3.19 0.56 -5.35
CA ALA A 10 -1.88 0.31 -4.75
C ALA A 10 -1.93 -0.88 -3.77
N LYS A 11 -2.99 -1.00 -2.98
CA LYS A 11 -3.22 -2.17 -2.11
C LYS A 11 -3.32 -3.46 -2.90
N ALA A 12 -4.11 -3.49 -3.98
CA ALA A 12 -4.25 -4.68 -4.82
C ALA A 12 -2.92 -5.11 -5.47
N TYR A 13 -2.09 -4.16 -5.87
CA TYR A 13 -0.75 -4.46 -6.40
C TYR A 13 0.20 -5.00 -5.32
N ALA A 14 0.16 -4.47 -4.10
CA ALA A 14 0.97 -4.98 -2.98
C ALA A 14 0.59 -6.43 -2.64
N GLU A 15 -0.70 -6.72 -2.46
CA GLU A 15 -1.20 -8.07 -2.19
C GLU A 15 -0.80 -9.07 -3.28
N ARG A 16 -0.86 -8.64 -4.55
CA ARG A 16 -0.45 -9.49 -5.67
C ARG A 16 1.06 -9.68 -5.73
N ALA A 17 1.85 -8.65 -5.41
CA ALA A 17 3.30 -8.75 -5.34
C ALA A 17 3.74 -9.73 -4.25
N GLU A 18 3.07 -9.75 -3.09
CA GLU A 18 3.32 -10.72 -2.03
C GLU A 18 3.03 -12.15 -2.49
N GLN A 19 1.92 -12.39 -3.18
CA GLN A 19 1.55 -13.72 -3.68
C GLN A 19 2.57 -14.30 -4.66
N VAL A 20 3.11 -13.47 -5.55
CA VAL A 20 4.08 -13.94 -6.57
C VAL A 20 5.51 -13.92 -6.06
N LEU A 21 5.78 -13.34 -4.89
CA LEU A 21 7.13 -13.25 -4.33
C LEU A 21 7.73 -14.64 -4.06
N GLU A 22 6.90 -15.59 -3.64
CA GLU A 22 7.31 -16.99 -3.40
C GLU A 22 7.84 -17.67 -4.67
N ASP A 23 7.38 -17.24 -5.84
CA ASP A 23 7.82 -17.74 -7.15
C ASP A 23 9.09 -17.04 -7.66
N VAL A 24 9.54 -15.96 -7.00
CA VAL A 24 10.75 -15.22 -7.38
C VAL A 24 12.00 -15.93 -6.85
N THR A 25 12.67 -16.66 -7.74
CA THR A 25 13.87 -17.43 -7.41
C THR A 25 15.17 -16.63 -7.46
N ASP A 26 15.20 -15.50 -8.18
CA ASP A 26 16.37 -14.62 -8.22
C ASP A 26 16.47 -13.82 -6.90
N PRO A 27 17.54 -13.97 -6.10
CA PRO A 27 17.63 -13.33 -4.79
C PRO A 27 17.67 -11.79 -4.87
N GLY A 28 18.23 -11.24 -5.94
CA GLY A 28 18.31 -9.79 -6.14
C GLY A 28 16.95 -9.19 -6.45
N VAL A 29 16.16 -9.86 -7.30
CA VAL A 29 14.77 -9.49 -7.60
C VAL A 29 13.90 -9.70 -6.35
N HIS A 30 14.08 -10.79 -5.62
CA HIS A 30 13.35 -11.07 -4.38
C HIS A 30 13.52 -9.93 -3.36
N ALA A 31 14.76 -9.51 -3.09
CA ALA A 31 15.05 -8.42 -2.17
C ALA A 31 14.46 -7.07 -2.63
N GLN A 32 14.52 -6.78 -3.94
CA GLN A 32 13.92 -5.56 -4.51
C GLN A 32 12.40 -5.56 -4.37
N THR A 33 11.74 -6.69 -4.64
CA THR A 33 10.30 -6.81 -4.49
C THR A 33 9.87 -6.63 -3.04
N LEU A 34 10.59 -7.24 -2.08
CA LEU A 34 10.36 -7.01 -0.65
C LEU A 34 10.48 -5.54 -0.26
N ALA A 35 11.52 -4.84 -0.74
CA ALA A 35 11.71 -3.41 -0.47
C ALA A 35 10.55 -2.57 -1.02
N LEU A 36 10.08 -2.89 -2.23
CA LEU A 36 8.96 -2.18 -2.86
C LEU A 36 7.63 -2.43 -2.13
N ILE A 37 7.37 -3.65 -1.69
CA ILE A 37 6.20 -3.98 -0.85
C ILE A 37 6.25 -3.18 0.45
N ALA A 38 7.38 -3.16 1.15
CA ALA A 38 7.55 -2.41 2.39
C ALA A 38 7.30 -0.90 2.21
N LEU A 39 7.83 -0.30 1.15
CA LEU A 39 7.57 1.10 0.82
C LEU A 39 6.09 1.36 0.52
N THR A 40 5.44 0.44 -0.20
CA THR A 40 4.02 0.56 -0.53
C THR A 40 3.16 0.52 0.74
N HIS A 41 3.47 -0.40 1.67
CA HIS A 41 2.77 -0.47 2.96
C HIS A 41 2.93 0.81 3.78
N ALA A 42 4.14 1.36 3.89
CA ALA A 42 4.38 2.60 4.64
C ALA A 42 3.58 3.79 4.06
N VAL A 43 3.49 3.89 2.73
CA VAL A 43 2.71 4.94 2.05
C VAL A 43 1.20 4.74 2.23
N LEU A 44 0.72 3.49 2.20
CA LEU A 44 -0.69 3.19 2.43
C LEU A 44 -1.11 3.48 3.88
N GLU A 45 -0.29 3.09 4.86
CA GLU A 45 -0.56 3.34 6.29
C GLU A 45 -0.70 4.84 6.58
N THR A 46 0.27 5.64 6.12
CA THR A 46 0.21 7.11 6.26
C THR A 46 -0.99 7.74 5.54
N GLY A 47 -1.39 7.20 4.40
CA GLY A 47 -2.59 7.66 3.67
C GLY A 47 -3.90 7.32 4.39
N TYR A 48 -3.94 6.17 5.06
CA TYR A 48 -5.08 5.72 5.86
C TYR A 48 -5.26 6.63 7.08
N ASP A 49 -4.21 6.89 7.85
CA ASP A 49 -4.25 7.77 9.04
C ASP A 49 -4.78 9.17 8.74
N ILE A 50 -4.35 9.77 7.61
CA ILE A 50 -4.82 11.10 7.20
C ILE A 50 -6.31 11.11 6.85
N SER A 51 -6.80 10.03 6.23
CA SER A 51 -8.21 9.91 5.84
C SER A 51 -9.10 9.78 7.08
N ASP A 52 -8.65 9.02 8.08
CA ASP A 52 -9.35 8.85 9.36
C ASP A 52 -9.39 10.16 10.14
N VAL A 53 -8.27 10.89 10.23
CA VAL A 53 -8.22 12.21 10.87
C VAL A 53 -9.16 13.21 10.18
N THR A 54 -9.16 13.23 8.84
CA THR A 54 -10.04 14.13 8.06
C THR A 54 -11.51 13.83 8.33
N THR A 55 -11.87 12.55 8.36
CA THR A 55 -13.24 12.10 8.65
C THR A 55 -13.68 12.49 10.06
N ALA A 56 -12.79 12.32 11.05
CA ALA A 56 -13.07 12.69 12.44
C ALA A 56 -13.27 14.21 12.63
N ILE A 57 -12.59 15.05 11.84
CA ILE A 57 -12.80 16.51 11.86
C ILE A 57 -14.19 16.83 11.29
N GLN A 58 -14.55 16.27 10.13
CA GLN A 58 -15.83 16.54 9.47
C GLN A 58 -17.04 16.11 10.30
N GLN A 59 -16.92 15.06 11.12
CA GLN A 59 -18.00 14.60 12.00
C GLN A 59 -18.19 15.45 13.26
N ARG A 60 -17.24 16.35 13.58
CA ARG A 60 -17.29 17.24 14.74
C ARG A 60 -17.77 18.66 14.43
N GLU A 61 -17.90 19.00 13.14
CA GLU A 61 -18.52 20.24 12.64
C GLU A 61 -20.02 20.05 12.41
#